data_AF-A0A844MJI1-F1
#
_entry.id   AF-A0A844MJI1-F1
#
_cell.length_a   1.000
_cell.length_b   1.000
_cell.length_c   1.000
_cell.angle_alpha   90.00
_cell.angle_beta   90.00
_cell.angle_gamma   90.00
#
_symmetry.space_group_name_H-M   'P 1'
#
loop_
_entity.id
_entity.type
_entity.pdbx_description
1 polymer ?
#
loop_
_entity_poly.entity_id
_entity_poly.type
_entity_poly.pdbx_seq_one_letter_code
_entity_poly.pdbx_strand_id
1 'polypeptide(L)' 'MKNTVYRTALTPWIVVHIHSLQKRTIVARFRNRNDADGHLAVLRRLMPEAELQIAFDRNSTDN' A
#
# COMPACT_ATOMS: atom_id res chain seq x y z
N MET A 1 -15.62 -3.80 -18.40
CA MET A 1 -15.14 -2.82 -17.40
C MET A 1 -14.53 -3.58 -16.23
N LYS A 2 -13.21 -3.47 -16.00
CA LYS A 2 -12.55 -4.17 -14.90
C LYS A 2 -13.01 -3.52 -13.59
N ASN A 3 -13.64 -4.30 -12.72
CA ASN A 3 -14.17 -3.88 -11.42
C ASN A 3 -13.02 -3.67 -10.41
N THR A 4 -12.03 -2.86 -10.79
CA THR A 4 -10.81 -2.59 -10.03
C THR A 4 -11.10 -1.63 -8.88
N VAL A 5 -12.10 -0.75 -9.05
CA VAL A 5 -12.50 0.28 -8.08
C VAL A 5 -13.16 -0.32 -6.83
N TYR A 6 -14.02 -1.34 -7.00
CA TYR A 6 -14.63 -2.02 -5.86
C TYR A 6 -13.58 -2.79 -5.05
N ARG A 7 -12.66 -3.47 -5.75
CA ARG A 7 -11.62 -4.27 -5.09
C ARG A 7 -10.62 -3.41 -4.32
N THR A 8 -10.28 -2.22 -4.82
CA THR A 8 -9.39 -1.29 -4.10
C THR A 8 -10.06 -0.67 -2.86
N ALA A 9 -11.38 -0.45 -2.90
CA ALA A 9 -12.14 0.00 -1.72
C ALA A 9 -12.18 -1.04 -0.60
N LEU A 10 -12.14 -2.34 -0.95
CA LEU A 10 -12.10 -3.44 0.02
C LEU A 10 -10.71 -3.71 0.60
N THR A 11 -9.66 -3.11 0.02
CA THR A 11 -8.28 -3.23 0.50
C THR A 11 -7.67 -1.84 0.72
N PRO A 12 -8.08 -1.14 1.79
CA PRO A 12 -7.68 0.25 2.02
C PRO A 12 -6.28 0.36 2.61
N TRP A 13 -5.73 -0.72 3.18
CA TRP A 13 -4.36 -0.69 3.72
C TRP A 13 -3.38 -0.93 2.59
N ILE A 14 -2.42 -0.03 2.41
CA ILE A 14 -1.44 -0.12 1.33
C ILE A 14 -0.03 -0.09 1.90
N VAL A 15 0.88 -0.83 1.25
CA VAL A 15 2.32 -0.68 1.45
C VAL A 15 2.85 0.14 0.28
N VAL A 16 3.50 1.25 0.58
CA VAL A 16 4.11 2.15 -0.40
C VAL A 16 5.62 2.09 -0.31
N HIS A 17 6.26 2.13 -1.49
CA HIS A 17 7.68 2.39 -1.64
C HIS A 17 7.86 3.86 -2.01
N ILE A 18 8.54 4.59 -1.14
CA ILE A 18 8.89 5.99 -1.34
C ILE A 18 10.25 6.02 -2.05
N HIS A 19 10.29 6.58 -3.25
CA HIS A 19 11.53 6.75 -4.01
C HIS A 19 12.11 8.15 -3.84
N SER A 20 11.23 9.14 -3.63
CA SER A 20 11.55 10.53 -3.32
C SER A 20 10.30 11.24 -2.80
N LEU A 21 10.44 12.48 -2.32
CA LEU A 21 9.33 13.30 -1.80
C LEU A 21 8.08 13.30 -2.70
N GLN A 22 8.25 13.22 -4.02
CA GLN A 22 7.17 13.29 -5.00
C GLN A 22 6.79 11.93 -5.62
N LYS A 23 7.61 10.88 -5.42
CA LYS A 23 7.42 9.59 -6.09
C LYS A 23 7.17 8.49 -5.07
N ARG A 24 5.93 7.98 -5.10
CA ARG A 24 5.49 6.85 -4.27
C ARG A 24 4.85 5.80 -5.16
N THR A 25 5.24 4.55 -4.98
CA THR A 25 4.67 3.41 -5.70
C THR A 25 3.92 2.52 -4.72
N ILE A 26 2.67 2.16 -5.03
CA ILE A 26 1.92 1.18 -4.25
C ILE A 26 2.46 -0.21 -4.61
N VAL A 27 3.07 -0.89 -3.64
CA VAL A 27 3.65 -2.23 -3.81
C VAL A 27 2.59 -3.31 -3.59
N ALA A 28 1.72 -3.12 -2.59
CA ALA A 28 0.69 -4.09 -2.23
C ALA A 28 -0.50 -3.41 -1.54
N ARG A 29 -1.67 -4.06 -1.60
CA ARG A 29 -2.90 -3.64 -0.91
C ARG A 29 -3.47 -4.79 -0.08
N PHE A 30 -3.99 -4.48 1.10
CA PHE A 30 -4.46 -5.42 2.10
C PHE A 30 -5.82 -4.97 2.66
N ARG A 31 -6.64 -5.95 3.03
CA ARG A 31 -7.95 -5.71 3.64
C ARG A 31 -7.83 -5.20 5.07
N ASN A 32 -6.87 -5.72 5.83
CA ASN A 32 -6.62 -5.35 7.21
C ASN A 32 -5.18 -4.87 7.38
N ARG A 33 -4.94 -4.15 8.48
CA ARG A 33 -3.63 -3.58 8.79
C ARG A 33 -2.59 -4.65 9.16
N ASN A 34 -3.00 -5.70 9.86
CA ASN A 34 -2.10 -6.72 10.39
C ASN A 34 -1.37 -7.48 9.27
N ASP A 35 -2.08 -7.83 8.20
CA ASP A 35 -1.49 -8.45 7.01
C ASP A 35 -0.49 -7.50 6.33
N ALA A 36 -0.81 -6.21 6.28
CA ALA A 36 0.09 -5.19 5.74
C ALA A 36 1.36 -5.06 6.59
N ASP A 37 1.25 -5.04 7.93
CA ASP A 37 2.37 -4.98 8.87
C ASP A 37 3.27 -6.22 8.74
N GLY A 38 2.68 -7.42 8.68
CA GLY A 38 3.42 -8.67 8.45
C GLY A 38 4.17 -8.65 7.11
N HIS A 39 3.53 -8.18 6.06
CA HIS A 39 4.16 -8.06 4.75
C HIS A 39 5.29 -7.01 4.73
N LEU A 40 5.07 -5.84 5.34
CA LEU A 40 6.08 -4.80 5.48
C LEU A 40 7.33 -5.30 6.23
N ALA A 41 7.14 -6.09 7.29
CA ALA A 41 8.24 -6.67 8.06
C ALA A 41 9.12 -7.59 7.20
N VAL A 42 8.51 -8.39 6.31
CA VAL A 42 9.26 -9.23 5.36
C VAL A 42 9.98 -8.36 4.33
N LEU A 43 9.31 -7.37 3.74
CA LEU A 43 9.92 -6.51 2.72
C LEU A 43 11.12 -5.73 3.26
N ARG A 44 11.05 -5.20 4.49
CA ARG A 44 12.17 -4.52 5.13
C ARG A 44 13.38 -5.42 5.37
N ARG A 45 13.18 -6.72 5.55
CA ARG A 45 14.29 -7.69 5.66
C ARG A 45 14.93 -7.99 4.31
N LEU A 46 14.13 -8.02 3.24
CA LEU A 46 14.61 -8.28 1.88
C LEU A 46 15.25 -7.04 1.23
N MET A 47 14.78 -5.85 1.59
CA MET A 47 15.19 -4.57 1.01
C MET A 47 15.38 -3.54 2.13
N PRO A 48 16.44 -3.66 2.95
CA PRO A 48 16.65 -2.78 4.10
C PRO A 48 16.83 -1.30 3.71
N GLU A 49 17.35 -1.04 2.50
CA GLU A 49 17.56 0.31 1.97
C GLU A 49 16.27 0.96 1.42
N ALA A 50 15.18 0.20 1.25
CA ALA A 50 13.95 0.72 0.68
C ALA A 50 13.13 1.47 1.74
N GLU A 51 12.71 2.70 1.42
CA GLU A 51 11.80 3.46 2.27
C GLU A 51 10.37 2.94 2.08
N LEU A 52 9.99 2.00 2.93
CA LEU A 52 8.69 1.34 2.92
C LEU A 52 7.82 1.79 4.09
N GLN A 53 6.57 2.17 3.77
CA GLN A 53 5.59 2.63 4.75
C GLN A 53 4.22 2.01 4.50
N ILE A 54 3.46 1.81 5.58
CA ILE A 54 2.03 1.52 5.49
C ILE A 54 1.23 2.82 5.51
N ALA A 55 0.31 2.95 4.56
CA ALA A 55 -0.64 4.05 4.51
C ALA A 55 -2.07 3.50 4.38
N PHE A 56 -3.03 4.32 4.76
CA PHE A 56 -4.44 4.04 4.52
C PHE A 56 -4.88 4.82 3.29
N ASP A 57 -5.12 4.11 2.20
CA ASP A 57 -5.62 4.66 0.95
C ASP A 57 -7.14 4.80 1.06
N ARG A 58 -7.58 5.96 1.52
CA ARG A 58 -8.94 6.41 1.28
C ARG A 58 -9.02 6.61 -0.22
N ASN A 59 -9.57 5.63 -0.95
CA ASN A 59 -10.18 5.92 -2.24
C ASN A 59 -11.23 7.01 -1.97
N SER A 60 -10.86 8.29 -2.02
CA SER A 60 -11.84 9.35 -2.10
C SER A 60 -12.44 9.20 -3.48
N THR A 61 -13.67 8.72 -3.51
CA THR A 61 -14.68 9.34 -4.37
C THR A 61 -14.60 10.85 -4.09
N ASP A 62 -13.64 11.52 -4.74
CA ASP A 62 -13.75 12.94 -5.01
C ASP A 62 -14.36 12.99 -6.41
N ASN A 63 -15.65 13.31 -6.42
CA ASN A 63 -16.39 13.67 -7.61
C ASN A 63 -16.47 15.20 -7.62
#